data_AF-A0A0F8X944-F1
#
_entry.id   AF-A0A0F8X944-F1
#
_cell.length_a   1.000
_cell.length_b   1.000
_cell.length_c   1.000
_cell.angle_alpha   90.00
_cell.angle_beta   90.00
_cell.angle_gamma   90.00
#
_symmetry.space_group_name_H-M   'P 1'
#
loop_
_entity.id
_entity.type
_entity.pdbx_description
1 polymer ?
#
loop_
_entity_poly.entity_id
_entity_poly.type
_entity_poly.pdbx_seq_one_letter_code
_entity_poly.pdbx_strand_id
1 'polypeptide(L)' 'LARSGRLVEINATGMLARVIQHEIDHLDGVLFIDRLSYKDKKAIEANLQALNKQYSAASP' A
#
# COMPACT_ATOMS: atom_id res chain seq x y z
N LEU A 1 0.24 -14.97 -12.88
CA LEU A 1 -0.37 -15.93 -13.84
C LEU A 1 -1.78 -15.47 -14.15
N ALA A 2 -2.28 -15.69 -15.37
CA ALA A 2 -3.72 -15.64 -15.62
C ALA A 2 -4.43 -16.62 -14.67
N ARG A 3 -5.74 -16.46 -14.48
CA ARG A 3 -6.53 -17.41 -13.65
C ARG A 3 -6.38 -18.87 -14.10
N SER A 4 -6.00 -19.09 -15.36
CA SER A 4 -5.68 -20.39 -15.96
C SER A 4 -4.27 -20.94 -15.63
N GLY A 5 -3.46 -20.24 -14.84
CA GLY A 5 -2.08 -20.63 -14.54
C GLY A 5 -1.07 -20.29 -15.64
N ARG A 6 -1.48 -19.61 -16.71
CA ARG A 6 -0.56 -19.17 -17.78
C ARG A 6 0.25 -17.95 -17.36
N LEU A 7 1.52 -17.87 -17.76
CA LEU A 7 2.31 -16.64 -17.62
C LEU A 7 1.65 -15.50 -18.39
N VAL A 8 1.70 -14.31 -17.79
CA VAL A 8 1.18 -13.07 -18.36
C VAL A 8 2.24 -12.01 -18.14
N GLU A 9 2.54 -11.27 -19.21
CA GLU A 9 3.39 -10.08 -19.17
C GLU A 9 2.51 -8.85 -19.36
N ILE A 10 2.73 -7.82 -18.53
CA ILE A 10 1.97 -6.57 -18.58
C ILE A 10 2.96 -5.42 -18.60
N ASN A 11 2.95 -4.65 -19.70
CA ASN A 11 3.66 -3.38 -19.79
C ASN A 11 2.69 -2.26 -19.41
N ALA A 12 3.00 -1.54 -18.34
CA ALA A 12 2.15 -0.48 -17.80
C ALA A 12 2.94 0.80 -17.58
N THR A 13 2.28 1.94 -17.78
CA THR A 13 2.82 3.27 -17.51
C THR A 13 1.77 4.14 -16.80
N GLY A 14 2.18 5.30 -16.31
CA GLY A 14 1.28 6.27 -15.68
C GLY A 14 0.51 5.69 -14.49
N MET A 15 -0.80 5.92 -14.44
CA MET A 15 -1.64 5.52 -13.32
C MET A 15 -1.73 4.00 -13.17
N LEU A 16 -1.81 3.26 -14.29
CA LEU A 16 -1.90 1.80 -14.25
C LEU A 16 -0.63 1.19 -13.63
N ALA A 17 0.55 1.71 -13.99
CA ALA A 17 1.80 1.29 -13.38
C ALA A 17 1.83 1.56 -11.87
N ARG A 18 1.31 2.72 -11.43
CA ARG A 18 1.27 3.07 -10.00
C ARG A 18 0.34 2.15 -9.21
N VAL A 19 -0.85 1.86 -9.72
CA VAL A 19 -1.79 0.94 -9.07
C VAL A 19 -1.18 -0.47 -8.99
N ILE A 20 -0.63 -0.99 -10.08
CA ILE A 20 0.01 -2.32 -10.08
C ILE A 20 1.12 -2.39 -9.03
N GLN A 21 1.99 -1.39 -8.95
CA GLN A 21 3.06 -1.35 -7.94
C GLN A 21 2.51 -1.29 -6.51
N HIS A 22 1.44 -0.52 -6.27
CA HIS A 22 0.80 -0.44 -4.96
C HIS A 22 0.23 -1.80 -4.50
N GLU A 23 -0.48 -2.50 -5.39
CA GLU A 23 -1.01 -3.82 -5.06
C GLU A 23 0.09 -4.86 -4.86
N ILE A 24 1.21 -4.76 -5.60
CA ILE A 24 2.38 -5.62 -5.39
C ILE A 24 2.99 -5.38 -4.02
N ASP A 25 3.20 -4.11 -3.61
CA ASP A 25 3.72 -3.77 -2.28
C ASP A 25 2.88 -4.42 -1.17
N HIS A 26 1.55 -4.48 -1.31
CA HIS A 26 0.68 -5.16 -0.36
C HIS A 26 0.90 -6.66 -0.24
N LEU A 27 1.35 -7.34 -1.30
CA LEU A 27 1.72 -8.76 -1.24
C LEU A 27 2.95 -8.99 -0.35
N ASP A 28 3.83 -8.00 -0.27
CA ASP A 28 5.03 -8.00 0.57
C ASP A 28 4.80 -7.36 1.95
N GLY A 29 3.55 -7.00 2.28
CA GLY A 29 3.19 -6.33 3.54
C GLY A 29 3.67 -4.89 3.63
N VAL A 30 4.08 -4.28 2.51
CA VAL A 30 4.48 -2.87 2.42
C VAL A 30 3.23 -2.02 2.23
N LEU A 31 3.12 -0.95 3.02
CA LEU A 31 2.04 0.02 2.88
C LEU A 31 2.53 1.26 2.15
N PHE A 32 1.59 2.00 1.53
CA PHE A 32 1.93 3.25 0.85
C PHE A 32 2.67 4.25 1.77
N ILE A 33 2.35 4.27 3.06
CA ILE A 33 2.99 5.14 4.05
C ILE A 33 4.48 4.82 4.30
N ASP A 34 4.95 3.64 3.90
CA ASP A 34 6.36 3.24 3.98
C ASP A 34 7.18 3.81 2.81
N ARG A 35 6.50 4.15 1.72
CA ARG A 35 7.10 4.77 0.52
C ARG A 35 7.09 6.31 0.57
N LEU A 36 6.44 6.91 1.56
CA LEU A 36 6.38 8.37 1.72
C LEU A 36 7.73 8.98 2.11
N SER A 37 7.96 10.22 1.68
CA SER A 37 9.09 10.99 2.19
C SER A 37 8.93 11.22 3.70
N TYR A 38 10.04 11.47 4.40
CA TYR A 38 9.98 11.79 5.83
C TYR A 38 9.04 12.96 6.13
N LYS A 39 9.07 14.00 5.28
CA LYS A 39 8.21 15.18 5.42
C LYS A 39 6.72 14.82 5.29
N ASP A 40 6.36 14.03 4.29
CA ASP A 40 4.96 13.65 4.05
C ASP A 40 4.45 12.69 5.13
N LYS A 41 5.30 11.75 5.56
CA LYS A 41 4.99 10.85 6.68
C LYS A 41 4.77 11.63 7.97
N LYS A 42 5.59 12.66 8.24
CA LYS A 42 5.42 13.55 9.39
C LYS A 42 4.10 14.33 9.33
N ALA A 43 3.70 14.78 8.13
CA ALA A 43 2.46 15.53 7.94
C ALA A 43 1.20 14.71 8.27
N ILE A 44 1.24 13.38 8.11
CA ILE A 44 0.10 12.49 8.39
C ILE A 44 0.20 11.74 9.72
N GLU A 45 1.27 11.93 10.49
CA GLU A 45 1.57 11.14 11.70
C GLU A 45 0.44 11.20 12.74
N ALA A 46 -0.14 12.37 12.96
CA ALA A 46 -1.26 12.54 13.89
C ALA A 46 -2.49 11.70 13.48
N ASN A 47 -2.78 11.64 12.17
CA ASN A 47 -3.87 10.83 11.65
C ASN A 47 -3.59 9.33 11.82
N LEU A 48 -2.34 8.90 11.58
CA LEU A 48 -1.92 7.51 11.79
C LEU A 48 -2.02 7.08 13.27
N GLN A 49 -1.62 7.95 14.20
CA GLN A 49 -1.76 7.69 15.64
C GLN A 49 -3.23 7.58 16.06
N ALA A 50 -4.09 8.46 15.55
CA ALA A 50 -5.53 8.41 15.81
C ALA A 50 -6.15 7.11 15.27
N LEU A 51 -5.78 6.71 14.05
CA LEU A 51 -6.24 5.46 13.43
C LEU A 51 -5.81 4.25 14.24
N ASN A 52 -4.52 4.17 14.62
CA ASN A 52 -4.01 3.08 15.46
C ASN A 52 -4.79 3.00 16.78
N LYS A 53 -5.01 4.12 17.47
CA LYS A 53 -5.78 4.13 18.73
C LYS A 53 -7.21 3.58 18.55
N GLN A 54 -7.87 3.89 17.45
CA GLN A 54 -9.22 3.38 17.15
C GLN A 54 -9.21 1.85 17.01
N TYR A 55 -8.26 1.30 16.25
CA TYR A 55 -8.20 -0.15 16.02
C TYR A 55 -7.57 -0.94 17.18
N SER A 56 -6.70 -0.31 17.99
CA SER A 56 -6.18 -0.90 19.24
C SER A 56 -7.26 -1.02 20.31
N ALA A 57 -8.22 -0.09 20.35
CA ALA A 57 -9.36 -0.14 21.28
C ALA A 57 -10.49 -1.09 20.82
N ALA A 58 -10.45 -1.57 19.57
CA ALA A 58 -11.45 -2.44 18.96
C ALA A 58 -11.03 -3.93 18.91
N SER A 59 -9.86 -4.28 19.47
CA SER A 59 -9.47 -5.68 19.65
C SER A 59 -9.96 -6.18 21.02
N PRO A 60 -10.69 -7.32 21.12
CA PRO A 60 -10.93 -8.00 22.40
C PRO A 60 -9.65 -8.54 23.03
#